data_AF-A0AAW8IHT4-F1
#
_entry.id   AF-A0AAW8IHT4-F1
#
_cell.length_a   1.000
_cell.length_b   1.000
_cell.length_c   1.000
_cell.angle_alpha   90.00
_cell.angle_beta   90.00
_cell.angle_gamma   90.00
#
_symmetry.space_group_name_H-M   'P 1'
#
loop_
_entity.id
_entity.type
_entity.pdbx_description
1 polymer ?
#
loop_
_entity_poly.entity_id
_entity_poly.type
_entity_poly.pdbx_seq_one_letter_code
_entity_poly.pdbx_strand_id
1 'polypeptide(L)'
;MDQKKLYGRWNIWEEFVGYPMMIYYWLKGEKIQKLLQRRIEKAEHKSSKIVLNEKIKNEFLIKYEKLDNFFSFHFKDIDASRNHNFEEKIQYCLNQYKKESTSLISSSNLMKLQGNFLSGAEITLFLYFALERKTKRDIRLSDIMVGENSSKIFIAFLTGKKFIDENQNLLVDQKSSFIRIHRFLKDHHIINPDFQDTTIIEAMENEYNTNFDKGTFSRAITVKPSDFEEIIYQELSKLFNVKS
;
A
#
# COMPACT_ATOMS: atom_id res chain seq x y z
N MET A 1 9.12 8.60 23.68
CA MET A 1 8.93 7.15 23.93
C MET A 1 9.63 6.78 25.23
N ASP A 2 9.03 5.95 26.08
CA ASP A 2 9.59 5.58 27.39
C ASP A 2 10.81 4.66 27.22
N GLN A 3 11.92 4.90 27.95
CA GLN A 3 13.14 4.07 27.87
C GLN A 3 12.86 2.60 28.21
N LYS A 4 11.93 2.32 29.15
CA LYS A 4 11.51 0.94 29.44
C LYS A 4 10.87 0.23 28.24
N LYS A 5 10.35 0.98 27.27
CA LYS A 5 9.70 0.46 26.05
C LYS A 5 10.65 0.33 24.86
N LEU A 6 11.67 1.19 24.79
CA LEU A 6 12.81 1.06 23.87
C LEU A 6 13.63 -0.21 24.15
N TYR A 7 13.89 -0.49 25.42
CA TYR A 7 14.77 -1.59 25.86
C TYR A 7 14.01 -2.80 26.41
N GLY A 8 12.69 -2.69 26.62
CA GLY A 8 11.79 -3.75 27.08
C GLY A 8 12.03 -4.26 28.51
N ARG A 9 11.06 -5.02 29.03
CA ARG A 9 11.28 -6.08 30.05
C ARG A 9 11.36 -7.41 29.30
N TRP A 10 12.31 -8.24 29.70
CA TRP A 10 12.74 -9.43 28.97
C TRP A 10 12.16 -10.71 29.60
N ASN A 11 11.66 -11.65 28.78
CA ASN A 11 11.28 -13.00 29.23
C ASN A 11 12.48 -13.95 29.01
N ILE A 12 12.88 -14.68 30.04
CA ILE A 12 14.06 -15.58 30.07
C ILE A 12 14.07 -16.62 28.93
N TRP A 13 12.90 -16.95 28.37
CA TRP A 13 12.78 -17.84 27.19
C TRP A 13 13.35 -17.25 25.89
N GLU A 14 13.47 -15.92 25.79
CA GLU A 14 14.05 -15.22 24.65
C GLU A 14 15.60 -15.29 24.64
N GLU A 15 16.24 -15.71 25.76
CA GLU A 15 17.70 -15.87 25.97
C GLU A 15 18.26 -17.03 25.18
N PHE A 16 17.50 -18.13 25.12
CA PHE A 16 17.92 -19.35 24.46
C PHE A 16 17.98 -19.25 22.93
N VAL A 17 17.23 -18.31 22.33
CA VAL A 17 17.13 -18.19 20.86
C VAL A 17 17.75 -16.89 20.35
N GLY A 18 17.63 -15.77 21.09
CA GLY A 18 18.08 -14.45 20.62
C GLY A 18 19.60 -14.24 20.69
N TYR A 19 20.25 -14.72 21.74
CA TYR A 19 21.68 -14.51 21.96
C TYR A 19 22.58 -15.25 20.94
N PRO A 20 22.33 -16.55 20.63
CA PRO A 20 23.10 -17.27 19.60
C PRO A 20 22.88 -16.71 18.20
N MET A 21 21.65 -16.27 17.89
CA MET A 21 21.27 -15.80 16.57
C MET A 21 21.91 -14.44 16.25
N MET A 22 22.09 -13.58 17.26
CA MET A 22 22.77 -12.29 17.11
C MET A 22 24.29 -12.44 16.99
N ILE A 23 24.91 -13.33 17.77
CA ILE A 23 26.33 -13.69 17.59
C ILE A 23 26.54 -14.25 16.18
N TYR A 24 25.62 -15.11 15.71
CA TYR A 24 25.63 -15.61 14.33
C TYR A 24 25.55 -14.50 13.27
N TYR A 25 24.67 -13.51 13.45
CA TYR A 25 24.55 -12.39 12.50
C TYR A 25 25.73 -11.43 12.55
N TRP A 26 26.31 -11.23 13.72
CA TRP A 26 27.52 -10.42 13.91
C TRP A 26 28.73 -11.10 13.28
N LEU A 27 28.90 -12.41 13.49
CA LEU A 27 29.92 -13.25 12.84
C LEU A 27 29.72 -13.35 11.31
N LYS A 28 28.48 -13.26 10.81
CA LYS A 28 28.16 -13.24 9.37
C LYS A 28 28.20 -11.84 8.71
N GLY A 29 28.42 -10.77 9.47
CA GLY A 29 28.47 -9.40 8.93
C GLY A 29 27.13 -8.91 8.32
N GLU A 30 26.00 -9.43 8.79
CA GLU A 30 24.70 -9.07 8.22
C GLU A 30 24.23 -7.70 8.73
N LYS A 31 24.15 -6.73 7.81
CA LYS A 31 23.62 -5.38 8.09
C LYS A 31 22.15 -5.47 8.52
N ILE A 32 21.75 -4.61 9.46
CA ILE A 32 20.37 -4.52 9.98
C ILE A 32 19.30 -4.47 8.87
N GLN A 33 19.61 -3.83 7.74
CA GLN A 33 18.72 -3.77 6.58
C GLN A 33 18.40 -5.16 6.00
N LYS A 34 19.38 -6.07 5.91
CA LYS A 34 19.14 -7.45 5.44
C LYS A 34 18.28 -8.22 6.42
N LEU A 35 18.48 -8.01 7.73
CA LEU A 35 17.68 -8.65 8.77
C LEU A 35 16.24 -8.14 8.74
N LEU A 36 16.04 -6.83 8.56
CA LEU A 36 14.72 -6.24 8.39
C LEU A 36 14.03 -6.78 7.15
N GLN A 37 14.72 -6.87 6.01
CA GLN A 37 14.17 -7.42 4.77
C GLN A 37 13.60 -8.83 4.96
N ARG A 38 14.32 -9.71 5.66
CA ARG A 38 13.80 -11.05 5.98
C ARG A 38 12.55 -11.02 6.87
N ARG A 39 12.45 -10.05 7.78
CA ARG A 39 11.26 -9.86 8.63
C ARG A 39 10.08 -9.35 7.81
N ILE A 40 10.32 -8.46 6.85
CA ILE A 40 9.31 -7.98 5.88
C ILE A 40 8.75 -9.18 5.09
N GLU A 41 9.62 -9.95 4.43
CA GLU A 41 9.24 -11.12 3.61
C GLU A 41 8.46 -12.15 4.44
N LYS A 42 8.91 -12.41 5.67
CA LYS A 42 8.23 -13.33 6.59
C LYS A 42 6.84 -12.80 7.00
N ALA A 43 6.73 -11.51 7.31
CA ALA A 43 5.46 -10.88 7.67
C ALA A 43 4.47 -10.90 6.49
N GLU A 44 4.95 -10.63 5.29
CA GLU A 44 4.16 -10.65 4.05
C GLU A 44 3.67 -12.06 3.70
N HIS A 45 4.55 -13.06 3.77
CA HIS A 45 4.18 -14.45 3.54
C HIS A 45 3.24 -14.99 4.64
N LYS A 46 3.35 -14.50 5.87
CA LYS A 46 2.42 -14.89 6.94
C LYS A 46 1.05 -14.24 6.77
N SER A 47 1.00 -12.96 6.39
CA SER A 47 -0.26 -12.25 6.19
C SER A 47 -1.01 -12.75 4.96
N SER A 48 -0.32 -13.17 3.90
CA SER A 48 -0.94 -13.73 2.69
C SER A 48 -1.77 -15.00 2.93
N LYS A 49 -1.45 -15.75 3.99
CA LYS A 49 -2.15 -16.99 4.37
C LYS A 49 -3.35 -16.75 5.30
N ILE A 50 -3.55 -15.52 5.78
CA ILE A 50 -4.64 -15.20 6.71
C ILE A 50 -5.89 -14.83 5.91
N VAL A 51 -7.01 -15.50 6.21
CA VAL A 51 -8.33 -15.09 5.73
C VAL A 51 -9.02 -14.27 6.82
N LEU A 52 -9.18 -12.96 6.59
CA LEU A 52 -9.86 -12.07 7.52
C LEU A 52 -11.39 -12.06 7.28
N ASN A 53 -12.14 -12.52 8.27
CA ASN A 53 -13.55 -12.18 8.44
C ASN A 53 -13.70 -10.87 9.25
N GLU A 54 -14.92 -10.33 9.36
CA GLU A 54 -15.16 -9.04 10.02
C GLU A 54 -14.71 -9.00 11.49
N LYS A 55 -14.95 -10.08 12.24
CA LYS A 55 -14.53 -10.19 13.64
C LYS A 55 -13.00 -10.13 13.78
N ILE A 56 -12.29 -10.94 13.00
CA ILE A 56 -10.81 -11.00 13.02
C ILE A 56 -10.22 -9.67 12.53
N LYS A 57 -10.83 -9.04 11.51
CA LYS A 57 -10.44 -7.70 11.03
C LYS A 57 -10.50 -6.66 12.14
N ASN A 58 -11.61 -6.59 12.88
CA ASN A 58 -11.76 -5.63 13.98
C ASN A 58 -10.75 -5.90 15.10
N GLU A 59 -10.52 -7.17 15.44
CA GLU A 59 -9.47 -7.54 16.40
C GLU A 59 -8.07 -7.12 15.92
N PHE A 60 -7.79 -7.25 14.62
CA PHE A 60 -6.49 -6.86 14.05
C PHE A 60 -6.32 -5.35 14.01
N LEU A 61 -7.37 -4.58 13.71
CA LEU A 61 -7.37 -3.12 13.79
C LEU A 61 -7.05 -2.66 15.22
N ILE A 62 -7.77 -3.18 16.21
CA ILE A 62 -7.54 -2.86 17.62
C ILE A 62 -6.11 -3.22 18.04
N LYS A 63 -5.61 -4.40 17.62
CA LYS A 63 -4.24 -4.82 17.90
C LYS A 63 -3.22 -3.89 17.25
N TYR A 64 -3.44 -3.52 15.99
CA TYR A 64 -2.56 -2.63 15.24
C TYR A 64 -2.49 -1.27 15.92
N GLU A 65 -3.62 -0.65 16.25
CA GLU A 65 -3.67 0.63 16.96
C GLU A 65 -2.93 0.59 18.30
N LYS A 66 -3.12 -0.48 19.08
CA LYS A 66 -2.49 -0.68 20.38
C LYS A 66 -1.02 -1.11 20.33
N LEU A 67 -0.43 -1.35 19.15
CA LEU A 67 1.00 -1.64 19.06
C LEU A 67 1.82 -0.46 19.57
N ASP A 68 2.60 -0.75 20.61
CA ASP A 68 3.46 0.18 21.32
C ASP A 68 4.89 -0.39 21.39
N ASN A 69 5.56 -0.40 20.24
CA ASN A 69 6.97 -0.78 20.10
C ASN A 69 7.73 0.27 19.26
N PHE A 70 9.06 0.23 19.28
CA PHE A 70 9.91 1.21 18.59
C PHE A 70 9.54 1.33 17.11
N PHE A 71 9.39 0.19 16.43
CA PHE A 71 9.08 0.17 15.00
C PHE A 71 7.67 0.72 14.74
N SER A 72 6.65 0.26 15.45
CA SER A 72 5.26 0.70 15.25
C SER A 72 5.08 2.19 15.51
N PHE A 73 5.80 2.74 16.49
CA PHE A 73 5.77 4.17 16.77
C PHE A 73 6.23 4.98 15.55
N HIS A 74 7.43 4.70 15.04
CA HIS A 74 7.97 5.44 13.89
C HIS A 74 7.25 5.13 12.58
N PHE A 75 6.79 3.90 12.39
CA PHE A 75 6.08 3.48 11.18
C PHE A 75 4.71 4.16 11.05
N LYS A 76 4.00 4.39 12.17
CA LYS A 76 2.73 5.13 12.20
C LYS A 76 2.93 6.66 12.15
N ASP A 77 4.00 7.15 12.78
CA ASP A 77 4.34 8.59 12.83
C ASP A 77 4.53 9.19 11.42
N ILE A 78 5.28 8.49 10.55
CA ILE A 78 5.46 8.94 9.16
C ILE A 78 4.14 8.94 8.37
N ASP A 79 3.20 8.04 8.69
CA ASP A 79 1.89 7.94 8.04
C ASP A 79 1.03 9.20 8.27
N ALA A 80 1.25 9.91 9.38
CA ALA A 80 0.55 11.15 9.70
C ALA A 80 1.05 12.37 8.91
N SER A 81 2.20 12.27 8.21
CA SER A 81 2.98 13.46 7.80
C SER A 81 3.06 13.75 6.29
N ARG A 82 2.63 12.84 5.40
CA ARG A 82 2.45 12.99 3.92
C ARG A 82 2.17 11.61 3.29
N ASN A 83 1.71 11.55 2.03
CA ASN A 83 1.55 10.31 1.25
C ASN A 83 2.92 9.64 0.97
N HIS A 84 3.45 8.93 1.96
CA HIS A 84 4.70 8.18 1.85
C HIS A 84 4.46 6.77 1.33
N ASN A 85 5.27 6.33 0.37
CA ASN A 85 5.21 4.94 -0.10
C ASN A 85 5.83 3.97 0.94
N PHE A 86 5.57 2.67 0.81
CA PHE A 86 6.05 1.68 1.76
C PHE A 86 7.57 1.70 1.96
N GLU A 87 8.34 1.83 0.89
CA GLU A 87 9.81 1.86 0.95
C GLU A 87 10.29 3.09 1.74
N GLU A 88 9.69 4.26 1.52
CA GLU A 88 9.98 5.47 2.30
C GLU A 88 9.71 5.29 3.79
N LYS A 89 8.63 4.59 4.16
CA LYS A 89 8.31 4.26 5.56
C LYS A 89 9.36 3.34 6.19
N ILE A 90 9.81 2.33 5.44
CA ILE A 90 10.88 1.42 5.88
C ILE A 90 12.21 2.18 6.05
N GLN A 91 12.56 3.04 5.10
CA GLN A 91 13.78 3.85 5.19
C GLN A 91 13.73 4.82 6.37
N TYR A 92 12.57 5.43 6.65
CA TYR A 92 12.39 6.26 7.83
C TYR A 92 12.64 5.48 9.12
N CYS A 93 12.02 4.31 9.27
CA CYS A 93 12.22 3.46 10.44
C CYS A 93 13.69 3.03 10.61
N LEU A 94 14.37 2.68 9.52
CA LEU A 94 15.80 2.38 9.52
C LEU A 94 16.66 3.57 9.94
N ASN A 95 16.32 4.78 9.50
CA ASN A 95 17.04 6.00 9.88
C ASN A 95 16.85 6.33 11.35
N GLN A 96 15.64 6.14 11.90
CA GLN A 96 15.39 6.33 13.33
C GLN A 96 16.15 5.28 14.16
N TYR A 97 16.16 4.02 13.73
CA TYR A 97 17.00 2.99 14.35
C TYR A 97 18.48 3.37 14.35
N LYS A 98 19.02 3.84 13.22
CA LYS A 98 20.43 4.27 13.12
C LYS A 98 20.75 5.39 14.11
N LYS A 99 19.90 6.42 14.18
CA LYS A 99 20.05 7.54 15.11
C LYS A 99 20.11 7.04 16.56
N GLU A 100 19.14 6.23 16.97
CA GLU A 100 19.09 5.69 18.33
C GLU A 100 20.29 4.77 18.62
N SER A 101 20.66 3.91 17.66
CA SER A 101 21.78 2.96 17.81
C SER A 101 23.15 3.64 17.98
N THR A 102 23.33 4.81 17.35
CA THR A 102 24.60 5.57 17.42
C THR A 102 24.70 6.37 18.73
N SER A 103 23.55 6.64 19.38
CA SER A 103 23.50 7.30 20.68
C SER A 103 23.78 6.36 21.86
N LEU A 104 23.80 5.04 21.61
CA LEU A 104 23.97 4.00 22.63
C LEU A 104 25.43 3.67 22.91
N ILE A 105 25.79 3.67 24.20
CA ILE A 105 27.18 3.49 24.66
C ILE A 105 27.51 2.02 24.96
N SER A 106 26.51 1.18 25.29
CA SER A 106 26.74 -0.22 25.67
C SER A 106 26.25 -1.21 24.60
N SER A 107 27.06 -2.25 24.34
CA SER A 107 26.70 -3.36 23.46
C SER A 107 25.40 -4.05 23.88
N SER A 108 25.14 -4.16 25.19
CA SER A 108 23.89 -4.71 25.73
C SER A 108 22.66 -3.89 25.32
N ASN A 109 22.72 -2.56 25.37
CA ASN A 109 21.60 -1.71 24.97
C ASN A 109 21.38 -1.74 23.45
N LEU A 110 22.47 -1.81 22.67
CA LEU A 110 22.39 -1.96 21.22
C LEU A 110 21.70 -3.28 20.82
N MET A 111 22.02 -4.38 21.51
CA MET A 111 21.37 -5.67 21.30
C MET A 111 19.87 -5.62 21.62
N LYS A 112 19.50 -4.96 22.73
CA LYS A 112 18.09 -4.78 23.12
C LYS A 112 17.32 -3.97 22.07
N LEU A 113 17.91 -2.88 21.59
CA LEU A 113 17.33 -2.04 20.55
C LEU A 113 17.13 -2.83 19.24
N GLN A 114 18.14 -3.58 18.80
CA GLN A 114 18.05 -4.39 17.57
C GLN A 114 16.96 -5.47 17.66
N GLY A 115 16.88 -6.18 18.79
CA GLY A 115 15.85 -7.18 19.03
C GLY A 115 14.44 -6.57 19.02
N ASN A 116 14.24 -5.46 19.73
CA ASN A 116 12.97 -4.73 19.76
C ASN A 116 12.58 -4.22 18.37
N PHE A 117 13.52 -3.64 17.63
CA PHE A 117 13.30 -3.15 16.28
C PHE A 117 12.84 -4.27 15.32
N LEU A 118 13.56 -5.40 15.28
CA LEU A 118 13.24 -6.49 14.34
C LEU A 118 11.97 -7.26 14.70
N SER A 119 11.72 -7.51 15.99
CA SER A 119 10.48 -8.15 16.46
C SER A 119 9.28 -7.24 16.30
N GLY A 120 9.43 -5.95 16.65
CA GLY A 120 8.45 -4.91 16.43
C GLY A 120 8.10 -4.76 14.95
N ALA A 121 9.10 -4.80 14.06
CA ALA A 121 8.89 -4.80 12.61
C ALA A 121 8.03 -5.97 12.15
N GLU A 122 8.37 -7.20 12.54
CA GLU A 122 7.62 -8.39 12.12
C GLU A 122 6.13 -8.33 12.54
N ILE A 123 5.84 -7.94 13.79
CA ILE A 123 4.47 -7.85 14.31
C ILE A 123 3.71 -6.72 13.62
N THR A 124 4.33 -5.54 13.51
CA THR A 124 3.71 -4.35 12.92
C THR A 124 3.38 -4.59 11.46
N LEU A 125 4.35 -5.09 10.70
CA LEU A 125 4.19 -5.33 9.27
C LEU A 125 3.23 -6.49 8.98
N PHE A 126 3.19 -7.52 9.83
CA PHE A 126 2.20 -8.58 9.69
C PHE A 126 0.77 -8.02 9.77
N LEU A 127 0.49 -7.20 10.80
CA LEU A 127 -0.82 -6.58 10.96
C LEU A 127 -1.09 -5.56 9.85
N TYR A 128 -0.10 -4.74 9.50
CA TYR A 128 -0.17 -3.78 8.40
C TYR A 128 -0.54 -4.49 7.10
N PHE A 129 0.19 -5.53 6.68
CA PHE A 129 -0.13 -6.26 5.45
C PHE A 129 -1.45 -7.03 5.53
N ALA A 130 -1.79 -7.63 6.67
CA ALA A 130 -3.06 -8.32 6.84
C ALA A 130 -4.24 -7.34 6.67
N LEU A 131 -4.10 -6.12 7.19
CA LEU A 131 -5.10 -5.06 7.08
C LEU A 131 -5.07 -4.37 5.71
N GLU A 132 -3.89 -4.09 5.15
CA GLU A 132 -3.66 -3.38 3.88
C GLU A 132 -4.08 -4.20 2.66
N ARG A 133 -3.89 -5.54 2.72
CA ARG A 133 -4.50 -6.49 1.76
C ARG A 133 -6.04 -6.40 1.72
N LYS A 134 -6.68 -5.64 2.63
CA LYS A 134 -8.10 -5.28 2.58
C LYS A 134 -8.42 -3.79 2.83
N THR A 135 -7.46 -2.87 2.83
CA THR A 135 -7.75 -1.42 2.68
C THR A 135 -7.75 -0.99 1.22
N LYS A 136 -7.10 -1.75 0.32
CA LYS A 136 -7.64 -1.86 -1.03
C LYS A 136 -8.97 -2.58 -0.88
N ARG A 137 -10.08 -1.84 -0.93
CA ARG A 137 -11.36 -2.44 -1.33
C ARG A 137 -11.04 -3.22 -2.60
N ASP A 138 -11.41 -4.50 -2.69
CA ASP A 138 -11.33 -5.27 -3.94
C ASP A 138 -12.46 -4.81 -4.86
N ILE A 139 -12.52 -3.49 -5.06
CA ILE A 139 -13.42 -2.81 -5.96
C ILE A 139 -12.66 -2.71 -7.28
N ARG A 140 -13.28 -3.24 -8.32
CA ARG A 140 -12.79 -3.27 -9.70
C ARG A 140 -13.72 -2.45 -10.57
N LEU A 141 -13.36 -2.27 -11.84
CA LEU A 141 -14.25 -1.56 -12.77
C LEU A 141 -15.59 -2.30 -12.96
N SER A 142 -15.59 -3.63 -12.89
CA SER A 142 -16.81 -4.44 -12.93
C SER A 142 -17.82 -4.11 -11.83
N ASP A 143 -17.35 -3.62 -10.68
CA ASP A 143 -18.21 -3.37 -9.52
C ASP A 143 -18.81 -1.96 -9.55
N ILE A 144 -18.22 -1.05 -10.32
CA ILE A 144 -18.64 0.36 -10.40
C ILE A 144 -19.30 0.73 -11.74
N MET A 145 -19.06 -0.04 -12.79
CA MET A 145 -19.65 0.21 -14.11
C MET A 145 -21.07 -0.33 -14.20
N VAL A 146 -21.94 0.45 -14.85
CA VAL A 146 -23.33 0.09 -15.09
C VAL A 146 -23.40 -0.87 -16.27
N GLY A 147 -23.98 -2.05 -16.05
CA GLY A 147 -24.17 -3.09 -17.07
C GLY A 147 -23.16 -4.23 -16.98
N GLU A 148 -23.64 -5.46 -17.14
CA GLU A 148 -22.91 -6.71 -16.84
C GLU A 148 -21.62 -6.90 -17.67
N ASN A 149 -21.55 -6.33 -18.87
CA ASN A 149 -20.39 -6.45 -19.77
C ASN A 149 -19.62 -5.15 -19.98
N SER A 150 -20.01 -4.06 -19.33
CA SER A 150 -19.45 -2.73 -19.61
C SER A 150 -17.95 -2.65 -19.29
N SER A 151 -17.52 -3.26 -18.18
CA SER A 151 -16.09 -3.33 -17.83
C SER A 151 -15.30 -4.15 -18.84
N LYS A 152 -15.80 -5.32 -19.26
CA LYS A 152 -15.14 -6.16 -20.28
C LYS A 152 -14.98 -5.44 -21.61
N ILE A 153 -16.04 -4.76 -22.07
CA ILE A 153 -16.04 -3.95 -23.29
C ILE A 153 -15.00 -2.83 -23.19
N PHE A 154 -14.95 -2.15 -22.05
CA PHE A 154 -13.99 -1.07 -21.82
C PHE A 154 -12.54 -1.57 -21.77
N ILE A 155 -12.27 -2.65 -21.04
CA ILE A 155 -10.94 -3.27 -20.99
C ILE A 155 -10.49 -3.67 -22.40
N ALA A 156 -11.36 -4.32 -23.19
CA ALA A 156 -11.03 -4.68 -24.57
C ALA A 156 -10.71 -3.46 -25.44
N PHE A 157 -11.45 -2.36 -25.28
CA PHE A 157 -11.15 -1.09 -25.94
C PHE A 157 -9.76 -0.56 -25.56
N LEU A 158 -9.44 -0.53 -24.27
CA LEU A 158 -8.14 -0.05 -23.77
C LEU A 158 -6.97 -0.92 -24.26
N THR A 159 -7.12 -2.23 -24.26
CA THR A 159 -6.14 -3.17 -24.81
C THR A 159 -5.95 -2.94 -26.31
N GLY A 160 -7.05 -2.80 -27.07
CA GLY A 160 -7.00 -2.53 -28.52
C GLY A 160 -6.29 -1.21 -28.86
N LYS A 161 -6.44 -0.20 -27.99
CA LYS A 161 -5.75 1.09 -28.09
C LYS A 161 -4.33 1.10 -27.52
N LYS A 162 -3.86 -0.03 -26.97
CA LYS A 162 -2.56 -0.17 -26.30
C LYS A 162 -2.37 0.78 -25.12
N PHE A 163 -3.45 1.14 -24.44
CA PHE A 163 -3.36 1.89 -23.18
C PHE A 163 -2.97 0.98 -22.01
N ILE A 164 -3.27 -0.31 -22.12
CA ILE A 164 -2.92 -1.36 -21.17
C ILE A 164 -2.37 -2.59 -21.90
N ASP A 165 -1.56 -3.40 -21.21
CA ASP A 165 -1.09 -4.69 -21.71
C ASP A 165 -2.08 -5.84 -21.41
N GLU A 166 -1.69 -7.06 -21.77
CA GLU A 166 -2.45 -8.30 -21.53
C GLU A 166 -2.63 -8.65 -20.04
N ASN A 167 -1.80 -8.10 -19.16
CA ASN A 167 -1.88 -8.23 -17.71
C ASN A 167 -2.53 -6.99 -17.07
N GLN A 168 -3.19 -6.15 -17.89
CA GLN A 168 -3.84 -4.90 -17.52
C GLN A 168 -2.91 -3.82 -16.97
N ASN A 169 -1.59 -3.95 -17.10
CA ASN A 169 -0.67 -2.90 -16.65
C ASN A 169 -0.80 -1.66 -17.53
N LEU A 170 -0.87 -0.49 -16.92
CA LEU A 170 -0.97 0.79 -17.62
C LEU A 170 0.31 1.08 -18.45
N LEU A 171 0.15 1.37 -19.74
CA LEU A 171 1.24 1.67 -20.68
C LEU A 171 1.35 3.15 -21.07
N VAL A 172 0.39 3.99 -20.67
CA VAL A 172 0.36 5.41 -21.06
C VAL A 172 1.26 6.28 -20.19
N ASP A 173 2.04 7.15 -20.83
CA ASP A 173 2.90 8.12 -20.12
C ASP A 173 2.09 9.23 -19.44
N GLN A 174 0.99 9.67 -20.07
CA GLN A 174 0.13 10.72 -19.54
C GLN A 174 -1.04 10.16 -18.71
N LYS A 175 -0.76 9.85 -17.44
CA LYS A 175 -1.76 9.38 -16.48
C LYS A 175 -2.95 10.34 -16.31
N SER A 176 -2.75 11.65 -16.46
CA SER A 176 -3.82 12.65 -16.35
C SER A 176 -4.88 12.50 -17.45
N SER A 177 -4.47 12.22 -18.68
CA SER A 177 -5.39 11.98 -19.80
C SER A 177 -6.18 10.69 -19.60
N PHE A 178 -5.53 9.66 -19.04
CA PHE A 178 -6.19 8.40 -18.70
C PHE A 178 -7.24 8.54 -17.58
N ILE A 179 -6.95 9.39 -16.58
CA ILE A 179 -7.92 9.78 -15.56
C ILE A 179 -9.12 10.50 -16.18
N ARG A 180 -8.91 11.39 -17.16
CA ARG A 180 -9.99 12.11 -17.84
C ARG A 180 -10.91 11.19 -18.66
N ILE A 181 -10.40 10.10 -19.23
CA ILE A 181 -11.23 9.05 -19.85
C ILE A 181 -12.20 8.44 -18.82
N HIS A 182 -11.73 8.10 -17.62
CA HIS A 182 -12.59 7.55 -16.58
C HIS A 182 -13.59 8.58 -16.05
N ARG A 183 -13.19 9.85 -16.01
CA ARG A 183 -14.11 10.95 -15.69
C ARG A 183 -15.24 11.05 -16.72
N PHE A 184 -14.92 10.97 -18.00
CA PHE A 184 -15.90 10.92 -19.08
C PHE A 184 -16.92 9.78 -18.87
N LEU A 185 -16.45 8.58 -18.51
CA LEU A 185 -17.35 7.45 -18.23
C LEU A 185 -18.30 7.72 -17.05
N LYS A 186 -17.82 8.39 -15.99
CA LYS A 186 -18.65 8.80 -14.85
C LYS A 186 -19.69 9.83 -15.26
N ASP A 187 -19.28 10.88 -15.97
CA ASP A 187 -20.17 11.98 -16.36
C ASP A 187 -21.30 11.48 -17.29
N HIS A 188 -21.04 10.43 -18.06
CA HIS A 188 -22.02 9.79 -18.93
C HIS A 188 -22.71 8.54 -18.32
N HIS A 189 -22.61 8.37 -16.99
CA HIS A 189 -23.31 7.33 -16.24
C HIS A 189 -22.96 5.88 -16.65
N ILE A 190 -21.85 5.69 -17.36
CA ILE A 190 -21.29 4.37 -17.66
C ILE A 190 -20.63 3.80 -16.39
N ILE A 191 -19.99 4.66 -15.60
CA ILE A 191 -19.70 4.39 -14.19
C ILE A 191 -20.86 4.94 -13.38
N ASN A 192 -21.34 4.18 -12.39
CA ASN A 192 -22.44 4.62 -11.53
C ASN A 192 -22.04 5.94 -10.82
N PRO A 193 -22.80 7.04 -11.03
CA PRO A 193 -22.45 8.37 -10.53
C PRO A 193 -22.43 8.47 -9.00
N ASP A 194 -23.11 7.56 -8.29
CA ASP A 194 -23.18 7.53 -6.83
C ASP A 194 -21.83 7.20 -6.18
N PHE A 195 -20.90 6.60 -6.93
CA PHE A 195 -19.56 6.33 -6.42
C PHE A 195 -18.74 7.62 -6.30
N GLN A 196 -18.14 7.81 -5.13
CA GLN A 196 -17.19 8.89 -4.87
C GLN A 196 -15.96 8.77 -5.78
N ASP A 197 -15.38 9.92 -6.17
CA ASP A 197 -14.19 9.97 -7.04
C ASP A 197 -13.01 9.15 -6.48
N THR A 198 -12.86 9.12 -5.15
CA THR A 198 -11.86 8.30 -4.45
C THR A 198 -12.06 6.81 -4.68
N THR A 199 -13.32 6.35 -4.69
CA THR A 199 -13.67 4.94 -4.91
C THR A 199 -13.43 4.53 -6.37
N ILE A 200 -13.66 5.43 -7.31
CA ILE A 200 -13.38 5.20 -8.73
C ILE A 200 -11.87 5.12 -8.96
N ILE A 201 -11.09 6.02 -8.35
CA ILE A 201 -9.62 5.95 -8.43
C ILE A 201 -9.11 4.64 -7.82
N GLU A 202 -9.62 4.21 -6.67
CA GLU A 202 -9.25 2.92 -6.08
C GLU A 202 -9.53 1.74 -7.02
N ALA A 203 -10.69 1.74 -7.71
CA ALA A 203 -11.00 0.73 -8.71
C ALA A 203 -10.01 0.74 -9.88
N MET A 204 -9.62 1.93 -10.36
CA MET A 204 -8.61 2.08 -11.41
C MET A 204 -7.23 1.58 -10.95
N GLU A 205 -6.80 1.91 -9.73
CA GLU A 205 -5.49 1.48 -9.21
C GLU A 205 -5.40 -0.04 -9.07
N ASN A 206 -6.53 -0.68 -8.74
CA ASN A 206 -6.64 -2.13 -8.67
C ASN A 206 -6.69 -2.79 -10.05
N GLU A 207 -7.42 -2.22 -10.99
CA GLU A 207 -7.56 -2.77 -12.34
C GLU A 207 -6.26 -2.64 -13.15
N TYR A 208 -5.51 -1.55 -12.97
CA TYR A 208 -4.39 -1.23 -13.85
C TYR A 208 -2.99 -1.37 -13.24
N ASN A 209 -2.90 -1.96 -12.05
CA ASN A 209 -1.66 -2.18 -11.29
C ASN A 209 -0.77 -0.93 -11.21
N THR A 210 -1.38 0.24 -11.02
CA THR A 210 -0.67 1.53 -11.02
C THR A 210 -1.30 2.49 -10.04
N ASN A 211 -0.55 3.48 -9.58
CA ASN A 211 -1.06 4.53 -8.70
C ASN A 211 -1.46 5.77 -9.48
N PHE A 212 -2.53 6.43 -9.06
CA PHE A 212 -3.05 7.67 -9.64
C PHE A 212 -3.08 8.79 -8.60
N ASP A 213 -2.90 10.03 -9.04
CA ASP A 213 -3.09 11.18 -8.15
C ASP A 213 -4.59 11.41 -7.90
N LYS A 214 -5.03 11.15 -6.66
CA LYS A 214 -6.43 11.30 -6.23
C LYS A 214 -6.98 12.71 -6.47
N GLY A 215 -6.13 13.73 -6.43
CA GLY A 215 -6.53 15.13 -6.70
C GLY A 215 -6.78 15.42 -8.18
N THR A 216 -6.30 14.59 -9.10
CA THR A 216 -6.43 14.83 -10.54
C THR A 216 -7.81 14.44 -11.09
N PHE A 217 -8.49 13.45 -10.49
CA PHE A 217 -9.84 13.05 -10.93
C PHE A 217 -10.90 14.13 -10.66
N SER A 218 -10.85 14.79 -9.50
CA SER A 218 -11.79 15.88 -9.18
C SER A 218 -11.53 17.14 -10.03
N ARG A 219 -10.26 17.45 -10.30
CA ARG A 219 -9.87 18.59 -11.16
C ARG A 219 -10.17 18.37 -12.64
N ALA A 220 -10.30 17.12 -13.08
CA ALA A 220 -10.54 16.74 -14.48
C ALA A 220 -11.76 17.45 -15.10
N ILE A 221 -12.79 17.77 -14.31
CA ILE A 221 -14.01 18.46 -14.74
C ILE A 221 -13.71 19.83 -15.39
N THR A 222 -12.65 20.49 -14.92
CA THR A 222 -12.36 21.89 -15.28
C THR A 222 -11.41 22.04 -16.48
N VAL A 223 -10.87 20.92 -17.00
CA VAL A 223 -9.85 20.94 -18.04
C VAL A 223 -10.50 20.62 -19.39
N LYS A 224 -10.30 21.51 -20.38
CA LYS A 224 -10.75 21.25 -21.75
C LYS A 224 -10.04 20.01 -22.30
N PRO A 225 -10.77 19.05 -22.90
CA PRO A 225 -10.16 17.91 -23.56
C PRO A 225 -9.23 18.34 -24.69
N SER A 226 -8.15 17.59 -24.88
CA SER A 226 -7.30 17.68 -26.07
C SER A 226 -7.97 17.01 -27.27
N ASP A 227 -7.55 17.34 -28.49
CA ASP A 227 -8.06 16.72 -29.73
C ASP A 227 -7.98 15.18 -29.69
N PHE A 228 -6.91 14.66 -29.08
CA PHE A 228 -6.75 13.22 -28.84
C PHE A 228 -7.84 12.65 -27.93
N GLU A 229 -8.14 13.34 -26.82
CA GLU A 229 -9.18 12.90 -25.88
C GLU A 229 -10.57 13.02 -26.50
N GLU A 230 -10.84 14.05 -27.29
CA GLU A 230 -12.10 14.19 -28.01
C GLU A 230 -12.35 13.00 -28.96
N ILE A 231 -11.32 12.54 -29.67
CA ILE A 231 -11.41 11.33 -30.52
C ILE A 231 -11.76 10.11 -29.67
N ILE A 232 -11.07 9.92 -28.54
CA ILE A 232 -11.36 8.79 -27.63
C ILE A 232 -12.79 8.87 -27.07
N TYR A 233 -13.26 10.06 -26.71
CA TYR A 233 -14.62 10.26 -26.20
C TYR A 233 -15.67 9.94 -27.26
N GLN A 234 -15.47 10.35 -28.51
CA GLN A 234 -16.38 10.01 -29.61
C GLN A 234 -16.46 8.49 -29.84
N GLU A 235 -15.32 7.79 -29.79
CA GLU A 235 -15.30 6.34 -29.92
C GLU A 235 -16.00 5.65 -28.75
N LEU A 236 -15.77 6.11 -27.51
CA LEU A 236 -16.44 5.60 -26.32
C LEU A 236 -17.94 5.89 -26.33
N SER A 237 -18.38 7.08 -26.78
CA SER A 237 -19.80 7.39 -26.93
C SER A 237 -20.49 6.42 -27.89
N LYS A 238 -19.86 6.09 -29.01
CA LYS A 238 -20.37 5.07 -29.95
C LYS A 238 -20.38 3.69 -29.32
N LEU A 239 -19.32 3.32 -28.60
CA LEU A 239 -19.18 2.01 -27.97
C LEU A 239 -20.24 1.75 -26.91
N PHE A 240 -20.58 2.78 -26.12
CA PHE A 240 -21.54 2.69 -25.02
C PHE A 240 -22.93 3.24 -25.36
N ASN A 241 -23.19 3.59 -26.63
CA ASN A 241 -24.45 4.17 -27.09
C ASN A 241 -24.90 5.41 -26.29
N VAL A 242 -23.95 6.25 -25.91
CA VAL A 242 -24.20 7.51 -25.22
C VAL A 242 -24.57 8.56 -26.26
N LYS A 243 -25.65 9.32 -26.02
CA LYS A 243 -25.97 10.49 -26.85
C LYS A 243 -24.90 11.56 -26.63
N SER A 244 -24.11 11.80 -27.68
CA SER A 244 -23.20 12.94 -27.81
C SER A 244 -23.94 14.26 -27.88
#